data_AF-A0A2E3RIS2-F1
#
_entry.id   AF-A0A2E3RIS2-F1
#
_cell.length_a   1.000
_cell.length_b   1.000
_cell.length_c   1.000
_cell.angle_alpha   90.00
_cell.angle_beta   90.00
_cell.angle_gamma   90.00
#
_symmetry.space_group_name_H-M   'P 1'
#
loop_
_entity.id
_entity.type
_entity.pdbx_description
1 polymer ?
#
loop_
_entity_poly.entity_id
_entity_poly.type
_entity_poly.pdbx_seq_one_letter_code
_entity_poly.pdbx_strand_id
1 'polypeptide(L)'
;MPNTNSAKKRLRQNKKRRLHNKAIKSSLKTQLRKVHEAVAGDDADARDGAFQAAVSSLDRAAAKKIIHRNAAARLKSRLSAKVKAAKA
;
A
#
# COMPACT_ATOMS: atom_id res chain seq x y z
N MET A 1 3.43 -10.07 -30.93
CA MET A 1 2.61 -11.23 -30.51
C MET A 1 3.51 -12.24 -29.80
N PRO A 2 3.01 -13.13 -28.93
CA PRO A 2 3.82 -14.22 -28.40
C PRO A 2 4.18 -15.20 -29.52
N ASN A 3 5.47 -15.43 -29.75
CA ASN A 3 5.94 -16.31 -30.83
C ASN A 3 6.01 -17.79 -30.43
N THR A 4 5.77 -18.11 -29.15
CA THR A 4 5.77 -19.47 -28.61
C THR A 4 4.56 -19.72 -27.71
N ASN A 5 4.15 -20.99 -27.59
CA ASN A 5 3.03 -21.41 -26.73
C ASN A 5 3.26 -21.04 -25.26
N SER A 6 4.50 -21.16 -24.78
CA SER A 6 4.90 -20.76 -23.43
C SER A 6 4.76 -19.24 -23.23
N ALA A 7 5.16 -18.42 -24.21
CA ALA A 7 4.98 -16.98 -24.17
C ALA A 7 3.50 -16.57 -24.16
N LYS A 8 2.65 -17.24 -24.95
CA LYS A 8 1.19 -17.00 -24.94
C LYS A 8 0.59 -17.30 -23.56
N LYS A 9 1.02 -18.37 -22.90
CA LYS A 9 0.62 -18.70 -21.51
C LYS A 9 1.10 -17.65 -20.51
N ARG A 10 2.37 -17.22 -20.59
CA ARG A 10 2.92 -16.17 -19.71
C ARG A 10 2.19 -14.85 -19.86
N LEU A 11 1.80 -14.45 -21.08
CA LEU A 11 1.01 -13.24 -21.30
C LEU A 11 -0.33 -13.28 -20.54
N ARG A 12 -1.06 -14.41 -20.59
CA ARG A 12 -2.31 -14.58 -19.85
C ARG A 12 -2.10 -14.50 -18.33
N GLN A 13 -1.05 -15.16 -17.81
CA GLN A 13 -0.71 -15.12 -16.39
C GLN A 13 -0.34 -13.71 -15.93
N ASN A 14 0.44 -12.98 -16.73
CA ASN A 14 0.87 -11.62 -16.42
C ASN A 14 -0.32 -10.66 -16.37
N LYS A 15 -1.28 -10.77 -17.30
CA LYS A 15 -2.51 -9.94 -17.25
C LYS A 15 -3.26 -10.14 -15.93
N LYS A 16 -3.46 -11.38 -15.49
CA LYS A 16 -4.14 -11.70 -14.22
C LYS A 16 -3.38 -11.13 -13.01
N ARG A 17 -2.07 -11.39 -12.93
CA ARG A 17 -1.21 -10.87 -11.84
C ARG A 17 -1.17 -9.34 -11.81
N ARG A 18 -1.13 -8.69 -12.98
CA ARG A 18 -1.14 -7.23 -13.11
C ARG A 18 -2.42 -6.64 -12.52
N LEU A 19 -3.59 -7.19 -12.86
CA LEU A 19 -4.87 -6.70 -12.35
C LEU A 19 -4.96 -6.84 -10.83
N HIS A 20 -4.61 -8.01 -10.29
CA HIS A 20 -4.56 -8.25 -8.85
C HIS A 20 -3.63 -7.29 -8.11
N ASN A 21 -2.39 -7.12 -8.61
CA ASN A 21 -1.42 -6.22 -8.00
C ASN A 21 -1.83 -4.75 -8.13
N LYS A 22 -2.51 -4.37 -9.21
CA LYS A 22 -3.04 -3.02 -9.40
C LYS A 22 -4.08 -2.70 -8.34
N ALA A 23 -5.03 -3.61 -8.07
CA ALA A 23 -6.07 -3.41 -7.06
C ALA A 23 -5.50 -3.22 -5.65
N ILE A 24 -4.49 -4.02 -5.28
CA ILE A 24 -3.84 -3.89 -3.97
C ILE A 24 -3.05 -2.57 -3.88
N LYS A 25 -2.32 -2.19 -4.92
CA LYS A 25 -1.59 -0.92 -4.96
C LYS A 25 -2.52 0.30 -4.92
N SER A 26 -3.69 0.24 -5.57
CA SER A 26 -4.68 1.32 -5.48
C SER A 26 -5.27 1.43 -4.09
N SER A 27 -5.64 0.30 -3.47
CA SER A 27 -6.14 0.28 -2.09
C SER A 27 -5.13 0.87 -1.10
N LEU A 28 -3.84 0.52 -1.23
CA LEU A 28 -2.76 1.10 -0.43
C LEU A 28 -2.67 2.62 -0.60
N LYS A 29 -2.71 3.12 -1.83
CA LYS A 29 -2.69 4.57 -2.09
C LYS A 29 -3.87 5.28 -1.42
N THR A 30 -5.07 4.68 -1.47
CA THR A 30 -6.25 5.23 -0.81
C THR A 30 -6.06 5.28 0.71
N GLN A 31 -5.53 4.24 1.33
CA GLN A 31 -5.27 4.25 2.77
C GLN A 31 -4.22 5.29 3.17
N LEU A 32 -3.14 5.42 2.39
CA LEU A 32 -2.15 6.48 2.62
C LEU A 32 -2.79 7.87 2.55
N ARG A 33 -3.70 8.10 1.60
CA ARG A 33 -4.44 9.36 1.48
C ARG A 33 -5.33 9.61 2.70
N LYS A 34 -6.05 8.59 3.17
CA LYS A 34 -6.88 8.69 4.39
C LYS A 34 -6.08 9.08 5.62
N VAL A 35 -4.86 8.55 5.79
CA VAL A 35 -3.98 8.97 6.90
C VAL A 35 -3.57 10.43 6.75
N HIS A 36 -3.26 10.88 5.53
CA HIS A 36 -2.93 12.29 5.30
C HIS A 36 -4.11 13.23 5.56
N GLU A 37 -5.32 12.84 5.15
CA GLU A 37 -6.56 13.57 5.44
C GLU A 37 -6.84 13.61 6.96
N ALA A 38 -6.71 12.48 7.65
CA ALA A 38 -6.91 12.40 9.10
C ALA A 38 -5.90 13.25 9.88
N VAL A 39 -4.63 13.31 9.44
CA VAL A 39 -3.60 14.17 10.05
C VAL A 39 -3.94 15.66 9.87
N ALA A 40 -4.66 16.03 8.82
CA ALA A 40 -5.06 17.42 8.58
C ALA A 40 -6.28 17.88 9.39
N GLY A 41 -7.19 16.96 9.76
CA GLY A 41 -8.30 17.25 10.68
C GLY A 41 -7.91 17.04 12.15
N ASP A 42 -8.73 17.46 13.13
CA ASP A 42 -8.36 17.49 14.56
C ASP A 42 -8.70 16.22 15.38
N ASP A 43 -9.28 15.19 14.75
CA ASP A 43 -9.71 13.98 15.45
C ASP A 43 -8.56 13.00 15.75
N ALA A 44 -8.11 12.96 17.01
CA ALA A 44 -7.02 12.09 17.45
C ALA A 44 -7.29 10.58 17.25
N ASP A 45 -8.50 10.11 17.58
CA ASP A 45 -8.87 8.70 17.43
C ASP A 45 -8.94 8.26 15.96
N ALA A 46 -9.44 9.15 15.09
CA ALA A 46 -9.50 8.90 13.66
C ALA A 46 -8.10 8.81 13.04
N ARG A 47 -7.15 9.65 13.49
CA ARG A 47 -5.75 9.60 13.08
C ARG A 47 -5.10 8.26 13.44
N ASP A 48 -5.26 7.82 14.68
CA ASP A 48 -4.64 6.58 15.17
C ASP A 48 -5.26 5.33 14.53
N GLY A 49 -6.58 5.29 14.39
CA GLY A 49 -7.27 4.21 13.69
C GLY A 49 -6.86 4.10 12.21
N ALA A 50 -6.78 5.24 11.50
CA ALA A 50 -6.34 5.28 10.12
C ALA A 50 -4.87 4.82 9.96
N PHE A 51 -4.00 5.22 10.90
CA PHE A 51 -2.60 4.83 10.91
C PHE A 51 -2.44 3.31 11.10
N GLN A 52 -3.12 2.73 12.09
CA GLN A 52 -3.07 1.27 12.34
C GLN A 52 -3.55 0.48 11.12
N ALA A 53 -4.65 0.90 10.49
CA ALA A 53 -5.17 0.26 9.29
C ALA A 53 -4.17 0.34 8.11
N ALA A 54 -3.52 1.48 7.91
CA ALA A 54 -2.52 1.66 6.86
C ALA A 54 -1.26 0.81 7.09
N VAL A 55 -0.77 0.73 8.33
CA VAL A 55 0.37 -0.11 8.72
C VAL A 55 0.07 -1.59 8.42
N SER A 56 -1.10 -2.07 8.85
CA SER A 56 -1.50 -3.47 8.62
C SER A 56 -1.53 -3.84 7.14
N SER A 57 -2.08 -2.97 6.29
CA SER A 57 -2.11 -3.24 4.84
C SER A 57 -0.74 -3.17 4.17
N LEU A 58 0.13 -2.25 4.59
CA LEU A 58 1.50 -2.16 4.08
C LEU A 58 2.28 -3.45 4.36
N ASP A 59 2.16 -3.98 5.57
CA ASP A 59 2.85 -5.22 5.96
C ASP A 59 2.28 -6.44 5.24
N ARG A 60 0.96 -6.53 5.07
CA ARG A 60 0.34 -7.58 4.23
C ARG A 60 0.80 -7.51 2.77
N ALA A 61 0.94 -6.31 2.21
CA ALA A 61 1.40 -6.12 0.84
C ALA A 61 2.89 -6.46 0.66
N ALA A 62 3.71 -6.20 1.69
CA ALA A 62 5.11 -6.60 1.73
C ALA A 62 5.25 -8.13 1.84
N ALA A 63 4.46 -8.77 2.70
CA ALA A 63 4.43 -10.22 2.85
C ALA A 63 4.07 -10.93 1.54
N LYS A 64 3.09 -10.38 0.79
CA LYS A 64 2.72 -10.86 -0.56
C LYS A 64 3.72 -10.49 -1.67
N LYS A 65 4.85 -9.85 -1.33
CA LYS A 65 5.88 -9.37 -2.28
C LYS A 65 5.35 -8.42 -3.36
N ILE A 66 4.25 -7.72 -3.10
CA ILE A 66 3.66 -6.75 -4.04
C ILE A 66 4.43 -5.42 -3.99
N ILE A 67 4.91 -5.08 -2.79
CA ILE A 67 5.87 -4.00 -2.54
C ILE A 67 7.10 -4.58 -1.85
N HIS A 68 8.26 -3.94 -2.05
CA HIS A 68 9.48 -4.36 -1.38
C HIS A 68 9.40 -4.04 0.12
N ARG A 69 10.01 -4.88 0.97
CA ARG A 69 10.05 -4.69 2.43
C ARG A 69 10.59 -3.31 2.84
N ASN A 70 11.63 -2.83 2.15
CA ASN A 70 12.20 -1.50 2.41
C ASN A 70 11.24 -0.37 2.00
N ALA A 71 10.42 -0.57 0.97
CA ALA A 71 9.42 0.41 0.57
C ALA A 71 8.31 0.51 1.62
N ALA A 72 7.87 -0.64 2.17
CA ALA A 72 6.92 -0.67 3.28
C ALA A 72 7.50 0.00 4.53
N ALA A 73 8.73 -0.36 4.94
CA ALA A 73 9.41 0.24 6.09
C ALA A 73 9.57 1.77 5.95
N ARG A 74 9.99 2.25 4.78
CA ARG A 74 10.11 3.69 4.49
C ARG A 74 8.78 4.42 4.61
N LEU A 75 7.70 3.82 4.10
CA LEU A 75 6.36 4.42 4.20
C LEU A 75 5.87 4.45 5.66
N LYS A 76 6.05 3.37 6.41
CA LYS A 76 5.71 3.31 7.85
C LYS A 76 6.44 4.38 8.65
N SER A 77 7.76 4.50 8.46
CA SER A 77 8.59 5.50 9.13
C SER A 77 8.12 6.93 8.84
N ARG A 78 7.85 7.26 7.56
CA ARG A 78 7.37 8.60 7.17
C ARG A 78 5.98 8.91 7.74
N LEU A 79 5.07 7.95 7.76
CA LEU A 79 3.74 8.15 8.36
C LEU A 79 3.82 8.35 9.86
N SER A 80 4.62 7.53 10.54
CA SER A 80 4.81 7.63 11.99
C SER A 80 5.37 9.00 12.40
N ALA A 81 6.36 9.52 11.66
CA ALA A 81 6.90 10.86 11.89
C ALA A 81 5.83 11.96 11.74
N LYS A 82 4.98 11.86 10.71
CA LYS A 82 3.88 12.83 10.48
C LYS A 82 2.81 12.78 11.58
N VAL A 83 2.39 11.58 11.97
CA VAL A 83 1.40 11.40 13.05
C VAL A 83 1.96 11.91 14.37
N LYS A 84 3.24 11.63 14.67
CA LYS A 84 3.91 12.14 15.88
C LYS A 84 3.99 13.67 15.87
N ALA A 85 4.34 14.28 14.75
CA ALA A 85 4.41 15.73 14.62
C ALA A 85 3.04 16.41 14.79
N ALA A 86 1.94 15.74 14.43
CA ALA A 86 0.59 16.27 14.61
C ALA A 86 -0.01 16.05 16.02
N LYS A 87 0.68 15.27 16.87
CA LYS A 87 0.33 15.04 18.28
C LYS A 87 1.12 15.94 19.24
N ALA A 88 2.22 16.53 18.78
CA ALA A 88 3.07 17.44 19.54
C ALA A 88 2.59 18.88 19.33
#